data_AF-A0A2N3DF51-F1
#
_entry.id   AF-A0A2N3DF51-F1
#
_cell.length_a   1.000
_cell.length_b   1.000
_cell.length_c   1.000
_cell.angle_alpha   90.00
_cell.angle_beta   90.00
_cell.angle_gamma   90.00
#
_symmetry.space_group_name_H-M   'P 1'
#
loop_
_entity.id
_entity.type
_entity.pdbx_description
1 polymer ?
#
loop_
_entity_poly.entity_id
_entity_poly.type
_entity_poly.pdbx_seq_one_letter_code
_entity_poly.pdbx_strand_id
1 'polypeptide(L)'
;MDIDGGGDNHPDAGIVYRFAAPSYTTPYTLTHILSAGDRANDDRFGFDLAYNGTVLAVGAVRSKTGVNGAGPQLTNAGAVYLFDGSNNFQQSQKIVLDGTGGHQRTAGDIFGSALAMDIGGSTLLIGAPAERHDVTEGTGMIPGAGSIYAYTITGATATFAQKLVATQPAPSLASDRSYNARFGYKIDLNGDPANPEAMVGAYGKILNGVPSVGRVYAITP
;
A
#
# COMPACT_ATOMS: atom_id res chain seq x y z
N MET A 1 12.78 24.49 -1.19
CA MET A 1 12.39 25.05 0.11
C MET A 1 11.41 24.06 0.68
N ASP A 2 11.73 23.44 1.81
CA ASP A 2 10.78 22.59 2.52
C ASP A 2 9.57 23.43 2.94
N ILE A 3 8.38 22.88 2.73
CA ILE A 3 7.09 23.59 2.79
C ILE A 3 6.26 23.18 4.01
N ASP A 4 6.80 22.35 4.90
CA ASP A 4 6.19 22.05 6.20
C ASP A 4 6.67 22.94 7.35
N GLY A 5 7.59 23.88 7.10
CA GLY A 5 8.08 24.84 8.08
C GLY A 5 9.20 24.34 9.00
N GLY A 6 9.74 23.13 8.78
CA GLY A 6 10.81 22.54 9.61
C GLY A 6 12.24 23.02 9.31
N GLY A 7 12.49 23.58 8.12
CA GLY A 7 13.81 24.07 7.71
C GLY A 7 14.83 22.99 7.35
N ASP A 8 14.48 21.71 7.45
CA ASP A 8 15.24 20.53 7.06
C ASP A 8 14.89 20.10 5.63
N ASN A 9 15.81 20.31 4.68
CA ASN A 9 15.57 19.89 3.29
C ASN A 9 15.68 18.36 3.14
N HIS A 10 14.54 17.69 3.08
CA HIS A 10 14.42 16.29 2.68
C HIS A 10 13.91 16.15 1.24
N PRO A 11 14.77 16.22 0.21
CA PRO A 11 14.34 16.11 -1.19
C PRO A 11 13.59 14.80 -1.42
N ASP A 12 12.48 14.87 -2.14
CA ASP A 12 11.63 13.74 -2.52
C ASP A 12 11.09 12.90 -1.34
N ALA A 13 11.14 13.41 -0.10
CA ALA A 13 10.54 12.75 1.05
C ALA A 13 9.02 12.71 0.97
N GLY A 14 8.42 13.75 0.37
CA GLY A 14 6.99 13.86 0.11
C GLY A 14 6.18 14.40 1.29
N ILE A 15 5.06 15.06 0.98
CA ILE A 15 4.12 15.68 1.92
C ILE A 15 2.70 15.47 1.39
N VAL A 16 1.74 15.30 2.29
CA VAL A 16 0.31 15.27 1.96
C VAL A 16 -0.37 16.54 2.45
N TYR A 17 -1.16 17.16 1.57
CA TYR A 17 -1.99 18.32 1.90
C TYR A 17 -3.44 17.91 2.02
N ARG A 18 -4.10 18.34 3.10
CA ARG A 18 -5.55 18.20 3.25
C ARG A 18 -6.25 19.52 3.07
N PHE A 19 -7.08 19.59 2.04
CA PHE A 19 -7.94 20.73 1.76
C PHE A 19 -9.40 20.43 2.12
N ALA A 20 -10.14 21.44 2.58
CA ALA A 20 -11.57 21.33 2.86
C ALA A 20 -12.35 22.41 2.10
N ALA A 21 -13.50 22.03 1.57
CA ALA A 21 -14.46 22.95 0.97
C ALA A 21 -15.88 22.43 1.21
N PRO A 22 -16.89 23.30 1.35
CA PRO A 22 -18.30 22.89 1.46
C PRO A 22 -18.80 22.11 0.23
N SER A 23 -18.19 22.33 -0.94
CA SER A 23 -18.53 21.68 -2.21
C SER A 23 -17.32 21.71 -3.16
N TYR A 24 -17.39 20.93 -4.24
CA TYR A 24 -16.37 20.94 -5.31
C TYR A 24 -16.33 22.24 -6.12
N THR A 25 -17.32 23.13 -5.93
CA THR A 25 -17.43 24.42 -6.64
C THR A 25 -17.01 25.62 -5.78
N THR A 26 -16.68 25.40 -4.50
CA THR A 26 -16.23 26.45 -3.58
C THR A 26 -14.72 26.42 -3.39
N PRO A 27 -14.06 27.57 -3.14
CA PRO A 27 -12.64 27.59 -2.83
C PRO A 27 -12.29 26.68 -1.65
N TYR A 28 -11.16 26.00 -1.79
CA TYR A 28 -10.63 25.09 -0.78
C TYR A 28 -9.74 25.82 0.22
N THR A 29 -9.88 25.50 1.50
CA THR A 29 -8.97 25.94 2.56
C THR A 29 -8.00 24.83 2.92
N LEU A 30 -6.72 25.16 3.01
CA LEU A 30 -5.73 24.22 3.55
C LEU A 30 -6.01 24.01 5.04
N THR A 31 -6.16 22.76 5.45
CA THR A 31 -6.44 22.39 6.85
C THR A 31 -5.28 21.66 7.52
N HIS A 32 -4.54 20.83 6.78
CA HIS A 32 -3.42 20.07 7.32
C HIS A 32 -2.29 19.93 6.29
N ILE A 33 -1.07 19.89 6.80
CA ILE A 33 0.14 19.47 6.10
C ILE A 33 0.66 18.27 6.88
N LEU A 34 0.73 17.11 6.24
CA LEU A 34 1.07 15.84 6.87
C LEU A 34 2.39 15.33 6.28
N SER A 35 3.30 14.91 7.15
CA SER A 35 4.56 14.26 6.80
C SER A 35 4.75 13.00 7.65
N ALA A 36 5.56 12.07 7.15
CA ALA A 36 5.97 10.92 7.94
C ALA A 36 6.88 11.37 9.11
N GLY A 37 6.64 10.84 10.30
CA GLY A 37 7.43 11.18 11.49
C GLY A 37 8.91 10.77 11.41
N ASP A 38 9.24 9.82 10.53
CA ASP A 38 10.61 9.41 10.21
C ASP A 38 11.02 9.73 8.77
N ARG A 39 10.41 10.77 8.17
CA ARG A 39 10.65 11.18 6.78
C ARG A 39 12.14 11.24 6.46
N ALA A 40 12.51 10.67 5.32
CA ALA A 40 13.87 10.74 4.81
C ALA A 40 13.86 11.02 3.31
N ASN A 41 15.03 11.44 2.81
CA ASN A 41 15.22 11.74 1.39
C ASN A 41 14.74 10.57 0.52
N ASP A 42 13.97 10.92 -0.50
CA ASP A 42 13.48 10.01 -1.53
C ASP A 42 12.54 8.91 -1.01
N ASP A 43 11.95 9.04 0.19
CA ASP A 43 10.93 8.08 0.68
C ASP A 43 9.64 8.09 -0.16
N ARG A 44 9.37 9.20 -0.86
CA ARG A 44 8.18 9.44 -1.70
C ARG A 44 6.86 9.20 -0.96
N PHE A 45 6.77 9.72 0.26
CA PHE A 45 5.52 9.78 1.01
C PHE A 45 4.43 10.53 0.22
N GLY A 46 3.20 10.02 0.26
CA GLY A 46 2.11 10.54 -0.58
C GLY A 46 2.06 9.92 -1.98
N PHE A 47 2.77 8.81 -2.21
CA PHE A 47 2.74 8.11 -3.50
C PHE A 47 1.35 7.58 -3.84
N ASP A 48 0.62 7.09 -2.83
CA ASP A 48 -0.78 6.72 -2.93
C ASP A 48 -1.50 7.00 -1.61
N LEU A 49 -2.83 7.15 -1.66
CA LEU A 49 -3.67 7.52 -0.53
C LEU A 49 -4.94 6.65 -0.49
N ALA A 50 -5.32 6.20 0.70
CA ALA A 50 -6.65 5.64 0.94
C ALA A 50 -7.26 6.23 2.22
N TYR A 51 -8.53 6.61 2.18
CA TYR A 51 -9.20 7.30 3.29
C TYR A 51 -10.64 6.82 3.42
N ASN A 52 -11.00 6.35 4.62
CA ASN A 52 -12.36 5.87 4.93
C ASN A 52 -13.23 6.91 5.69
N GLY A 53 -12.70 8.12 5.92
CA GLY A 53 -13.35 9.16 6.74
C GLY A 53 -12.76 9.32 8.14
N THR A 54 -12.17 8.27 8.73
CA THR A 54 -11.58 8.31 10.08
C THR A 54 -10.09 7.99 10.10
N VAL A 55 -9.60 7.19 9.15
CA VAL A 55 -8.19 6.81 9.01
C VAL A 55 -7.73 7.12 7.59
N LEU A 56 -6.62 7.83 7.48
CA LEU A 56 -5.91 8.07 6.23
C LEU A 56 -4.67 7.17 6.19
N ALA A 57 -4.57 6.32 5.19
CA ALA A 57 -3.37 5.56 4.85
C ALA A 57 -2.58 6.29 3.75
N VAL A 58 -1.26 6.39 3.92
CA VAL A 58 -0.36 7.07 2.99
C VAL A 58 0.82 6.18 2.63
N GLY A 59 1.03 5.96 1.33
CA GLY A 59 2.15 5.17 0.80
C GLY A 59 3.45 5.96 0.73
N ALA A 60 4.55 5.33 1.13
CA ALA A 60 5.93 5.81 0.97
C ALA A 60 6.77 4.69 0.33
N VAL A 61 6.63 4.55 -0.98
CA VAL A 61 7.11 3.37 -1.75
C VAL A 61 8.63 3.19 -1.76
N ARG A 62 9.38 4.21 -1.34
CA ARG A 62 10.84 4.17 -1.28
C ARG A 62 11.39 4.22 0.14
N SER A 63 10.51 4.19 1.15
CA SER A 63 10.91 4.11 2.56
C SER A 63 11.86 2.92 2.79
N LYS A 64 12.98 3.21 3.44
CA LYS A 64 14.08 2.27 3.65
C LYS A 64 14.21 1.77 5.08
N THR A 65 13.54 2.37 6.04
CA THR A 65 13.59 2.00 7.47
C THR A 65 12.44 1.07 7.85
N GLY A 66 12.65 0.19 8.83
CA GLY A 66 11.57 -0.55 9.46
C GLY A 66 10.72 0.33 10.38
N VAL A 67 9.84 -0.29 11.18
CA VAL A 67 9.09 0.40 12.25
C VAL A 67 10.09 0.98 13.26
N ASN A 68 9.92 2.24 13.65
CA ASN A 68 10.78 2.94 14.61
C ASN A 68 12.29 2.89 14.26
N GLY A 69 12.62 2.81 12.96
CA GLY A 69 14.02 2.72 12.51
C GLY A 69 14.66 1.34 12.70
N ALA A 70 13.90 0.31 13.08
CA ALA A 70 14.42 -1.04 13.30
C ALA A 70 14.87 -1.73 11.99
N GLY A 71 15.79 -2.70 12.16
CA GLY A 71 16.29 -3.55 11.07
C GLY A 71 17.23 -2.85 10.09
N PRO A 72 17.65 -3.54 9.02
CA PRO A 72 18.52 -2.96 8.01
C PRO A 72 17.77 -1.92 7.16
N GLN A 73 18.51 -0.94 6.63
CA GLN A 73 17.98 -0.06 5.60
C GLN A 73 17.88 -0.82 4.27
N LEU A 74 16.67 -0.91 3.71
CA LEU A 74 16.37 -1.64 2.48
C LEU A 74 15.79 -0.69 1.45
N THR A 75 16.58 -0.35 0.44
CA THR A 75 16.16 0.55 -0.65
C THR A 75 14.88 0.04 -1.31
N ASN A 76 13.89 0.93 -1.47
CA ASN A 76 12.63 0.62 -2.14
C ASN A 76 11.85 -0.54 -1.51
N ALA A 77 12.05 -0.84 -0.22
CA ALA A 77 11.21 -1.80 0.49
C ALA A 77 9.77 -1.27 0.64
N GLY A 78 9.65 0.02 0.92
CA GLY A 78 8.36 0.71 1.02
C GLY A 78 7.76 0.64 2.44
N ALA A 79 6.82 1.54 2.70
CA ALA A 79 6.06 1.64 3.94
C ALA A 79 4.69 2.26 3.68
N VAL A 80 3.77 2.07 4.64
CA VAL A 80 2.49 2.77 4.71
C VAL A 80 2.35 3.41 6.07
N TYR A 81 1.83 4.64 6.12
CA TYR A 81 1.62 5.38 7.36
C TYR A 81 0.14 5.62 7.56
N LEU A 82 -0.36 5.37 8.77
CA LEU A 82 -1.73 5.67 9.14
C LEU A 82 -1.78 6.97 9.94
N PHE A 83 -2.78 7.78 9.64
CA PHE A 83 -3.11 9.02 10.34
C PHE A 83 -4.53 8.94 10.86
N ASP A 84 -4.69 9.28 12.15
CA ASP A 84 -5.96 9.25 12.86
C ASP A 84 -6.71 10.57 12.66
N GLY A 85 -7.73 10.56 11.79
CA GLY A 85 -8.59 11.71 11.52
C GLY A 85 -9.42 12.14 12.73
N SER A 86 -9.68 11.25 13.69
CA SER A 86 -10.36 11.60 14.95
C SER A 86 -9.44 12.33 15.93
N ASN A 87 -8.12 12.16 15.77
CA ASN A 87 -7.08 12.82 16.54
C ASN A 87 -6.27 13.79 15.66
N ASN A 88 -6.99 14.69 14.97
CA ASN A 88 -6.39 15.79 14.18
C ASN A 88 -5.31 15.34 13.17
N PHE A 89 -5.52 14.17 12.54
CA PHE A 89 -4.57 13.54 11.62
C PHE A 89 -3.16 13.40 12.22
N GLN A 90 -3.06 12.99 13.49
CA GLN A 90 -1.79 12.55 14.05
C GLN A 90 -1.38 11.18 13.48
N GLN A 91 -0.09 10.97 13.22
CA GLN A 91 0.41 9.67 12.75
C GLN A 91 0.22 8.62 13.85
N SER A 92 -0.62 7.61 13.61
CA SER A 92 -0.94 6.55 14.56
C SER A 92 -0.04 5.32 14.38
N GLN A 93 0.39 5.03 13.15
CA GLN A 93 1.14 3.81 12.86
C GLN A 93 2.03 3.95 11.61
N LYS A 94 3.16 3.25 11.61
CA LYS A 94 3.92 2.89 10.41
C LYS A 94 3.81 1.39 10.18
N ILE A 95 3.46 0.99 8.97
CA ILE A 95 3.33 -0.39 8.51
C ILE A 95 4.47 -0.65 7.51
N VAL A 96 5.19 -1.73 7.75
CA VAL A 96 6.16 -2.32 6.82
C VAL A 96 5.96 -3.83 6.86
N LEU A 97 6.40 -4.54 5.82
CA LEU A 97 6.68 -5.96 5.97
C LEU A 97 7.84 -6.10 6.97
N ASP A 98 7.78 -7.02 7.92
CA ASP A 98 8.76 -7.10 9.01
C ASP A 98 9.24 -8.52 9.37
N GLY A 99 8.81 -9.55 8.62
CA GLY A 99 9.14 -10.95 8.90
C GLY A 99 8.12 -11.66 9.79
N THR A 100 7.17 -10.95 10.40
CA THR A 100 6.07 -11.56 11.18
C THR A 100 4.95 -12.02 10.25
N GLY A 101 4.05 -12.90 10.71
CA GLY A 101 2.86 -13.28 9.94
C GLY A 101 3.11 -13.99 8.60
N GLY A 102 4.35 -14.42 8.31
CA GLY A 102 4.68 -15.05 7.04
C GLY A 102 4.86 -14.05 5.89
N HIS A 103 5.36 -12.85 6.15
CA HIS A 103 5.77 -11.90 5.11
C HIS A 103 7.12 -11.28 5.40
N GLN A 104 8.01 -11.21 4.41
CA GLN A 104 9.37 -10.71 4.59
C GLN A 104 9.59 -9.35 3.96
N ARG A 105 10.32 -8.48 4.67
CA ARG A 105 10.80 -7.21 4.13
C ARG A 105 11.94 -7.45 3.15
N THR A 106 11.75 -7.12 1.87
CA THR A 106 12.81 -7.22 0.87
C THR A 106 13.03 -5.89 0.17
N ALA A 107 14.28 -5.62 -0.20
CA ALA A 107 14.60 -4.46 -1.03
C ALA A 107 13.91 -4.58 -2.40
N GLY A 108 13.28 -3.49 -2.83
CA GLY A 108 12.63 -3.40 -4.13
C GLY A 108 11.19 -3.87 -4.18
N ASP A 109 10.58 -4.36 -3.09
CA ASP A 109 9.19 -4.85 -3.08
C ASP A 109 8.16 -3.74 -3.33
N ILE A 110 8.54 -2.47 -3.11
CA ILE A 110 7.72 -1.26 -3.30
C ILE A 110 6.33 -1.37 -2.64
N PHE A 111 6.33 -1.88 -1.41
CA PHE A 111 5.15 -1.96 -0.55
C PHE A 111 4.54 -0.57 -0.32
N GLY A 112 3.21 -0.47 -0.39
CA GLY A 112 2.50 0.81 -0.27
C GLY A 112 2.35 1.57 -1.59
N SER A 113 2.52 0.89 -2.74
CA SER A 113 2.38 1.52 -4.07
C SER A 113 0.96 1.51 -4.64
N ALA A 114 0.07 0.74 -4.01
CA ALA A 114 -1.37 0.78 -4.20
C ALA A 114 -2.04 0.63 -2.85
N LEU A 115 -3.00 1.50 -2.53
CA LEU A 115 -3.79 1.45 -1.31
C LEU A 115 -5.27 1.46 -1.64
N ALA A 116 -6.04 0.60 -0.98
CA ALA A 116 -7.49 0.63 -1.02
C ALA A 116 -8.06 0.33 0.36
N MET A 117 -9.16 0.98 0.71
CA MET A 117 -9.80 0.86 2.03
C MET A 117 -11.31 0.80 1.85
N ASP A 118 -11.99 -0.03 2.65
CA ASP A 118 -13.44 -0.18 2.59
C ASP A 118 -14.16 1.04 3.21
N ILE A 119 -15.35 1.32 2.68
CA ILE A 119 -16.27 2.26 3.33
C ILE A 119 -16.85 1.56 4.56
N GLY A 120 -16.42 2.00 5.74
CA GLY A 120 -16.69 1.33 7.02
C GLY A 120 -15.43 1.13 7.85
N GLY A 121 -14.27 1.12 7.19
CA GLY A 121 -12.97 1.28 7.81
C GLY A 121 -12.47 0.06 8.57
N SER A 122 -12.82 -1.13 8.11
CA SER A 122 -12.38 -2.39 8.71
C SER A 122 -11.25 -3.06 7.91
N THR A 123 -11.07 -2.71 6.64
CA THR A 123 -10.14 -3.38 5.73
C THR A 123 -9.24 -2.39 5.01
N LEU A 124 -7.94 -2.67 5.02
CA LEU A 124 -6.93 -1.98 4.22
C LEU A 124 -6.18 -2.99 3.36
N LEU A 125 -6.14 -2.75 2.06
CA LEU A 125 -5.34 -3.51 1.10
C LEU A 125 -4.12 -2.71 0.68
N ILE A 126 -2.96 -3.36 0.73
CA ILE A 126 -1.67 -2.74 0.39
C ILE A 126 -0.97 -3.55 -0.70
N GLY A 127 -0.67 -2.91 -1.82
CA GLY A 127 0.05 -3.51 -2.94
C GLY A 127 1.57 -3.48 -2.78
N ALA A 128 2.21 -4.59 -3.17
CA ALA A 128 3.66 -4.73 -3.36
C ALA A 128 3.93 -5.42 -4.72
N PRO A 129 3.79 -4.70 -5.84
CA PRO A 129 3.80 -5.28 -7.18
C PRO A 129 5.17 -5.80 -7.63
N ALA A 130 6.27 -5.51 -6.91
CA ALA A 130 7.58 -6.08 -7.23
C ALA A 130 7.94 -7.30 -6.36
N GLU A 131 7.09 -7.63 -5.40
CA GLU A 131 7.26 -8.75 -4.48
C GLU A 131 7.33 -10.08 -5.26
N ARG A 132 8.12 -11.03 -4.74
CA ARG A 132 8.53 -12.23 -5.48
C ARG A 132 8.10 -13.54 -4.84
N HIS A 133 7.78 -13.56 -3.56
CA HIS A 133 7.47 -14.78 -2.82
C HIS A 133 6.03 -15.21 -3.08
N ASP A 134 5.77 -16.51 -2.89
CA ASP A 134 4.39 -17.00 -2.86
C ASP A 134 3.70 -16.60 -1.55
N VAL A 135 2.47 -17.07 -1.32
CA VAL A 135 1.76 -16.94 -0.04
C VAL A 135 2.63 -17.45 1.12
N THR A 136 3.40 -18.52 0.89
CA THR A 136 4.41 -19.01 1.83
C THR A 136 5.79 -18.50 1.45
N GLU A 137 6.38 -17.72 2.34
CA GLU A 137 7.74 -17.19 2.20
C GLU A 137 8.79 -18.30 2.01
N GLY A 138 9.87 -17.97 1.29
CA GLY A 138 10.96 -18.90 0.99
C GLY A 138 10.68 -19.96 -0.09
N THR A 139 9.48 -19.97 -0.68
CA THR A 139 9.10 -20.92 -1.76
C THR A 139 8.63 -20.19 -3.02
N GLY A 140 8.73 -20.86 -4.17
CA GLY A 140 8.08 -20.42 -5.41
C GLY A 140 8.39 -18.98 -5.84
N MET A 141 9.64 -18.52 -5.68
CA MET A 141 9.98 -17.13 -5.97
C MET A 141 9.86 -16.81 -7.47
N ILE A 142 9.04 -15.84 -7.82
CA ILE A 142 8.86 -15.34 -9.19
C ILE A 142 9.04 -13.82 -9.16
N PRO A 143 10.18 -13.28 -9.63
CA PRO A 143 10.46 -11.85 -9.55
C PRO A 143 9.35 -11.01 -10.18
N GLY A 144 8.85 -10.02 -9.42
CA GLY A 144 7.81 -9.10 -9.89
C GLY A 144 6.46 -9.76 -10.15
N ALA A 145 6.20 -10.96 -9.61
CA ALA A 145 4.86 -11.53 -9.64
C ALA A 145 3.85 -10.61 -8.95
N GLY A 146 4.27 -9.97 -7.86
CA GLY A 146 3.48 -9.03 -7.09
C GLY A 146 2.54 -9.70 -6.10
N SER A 147 2.23 -8.96 -5.04
CA SER A 147 1.42 -9.40 -3.91
C SER A 147 0.54 -8.26 -3.39
N ILE A 148 -0.52 -8.63 -2.69
CA ILE A 148 -1.34 -7.73 -1.86
C ILE A 148 -1.30 -8.22 -0.42
N TYR A 149 -1.31 -7.29 0.52
CA TYR A 149 -1.40 -7.56 1.93
C TYR A 149 -2.68 -6.94 2.48
N ALA A 150 -3.55 -7.78 3.05
CA ALA A 150 -4.77 -7.36 3.70
C ALA A 150 -4.52 -7.15 5.19
N TYR A 151 -5.04 -6.04 5.71
CA TYR A 151 -4.99 -5.65 7.10
C TYR A 151 -6.40 -5.36 7.61
N THR A 152 -6.66 -5.73 8.86
CA THR A 152 -7.86 -5.32 9.60
C THR A 152 -7.57 -4.02 10.33
N ILE A 153 -8.42 -3.01 10.15
CA ILE A 153 -8.35 -1.75 10.90
C ILE A 153 -9.28 -1.82 12.11
N THR A 154 -8.77 -1.41 13.27
CA THR A 154 -9.55 -1.22 14.50
C THR A 154 -9.09 0.07 15.17
N GLY A 155 -10.00 1.05 15.26
CA GLY A 155 -9.60 2.42 15.59
C GLY A 155 -8.70 3.00 14.50
N ALA A 156 -7.53 3.50 14.86
CA ALA A 156 -6.52 4.02 13.92
C ALA A 156 -5.31 3.09 13.74
N THR A 157 -5.46 1.80 14.07
CA THR A 157 -4.41 0.79 13.98
C THR A 157 -4.83 -0.31 13.02
N ALA A 158 -3.90 -0.74 12.18
CA ALA A 158 -4.03 -1.87 11.28
C ALA A 158 -3.22 -3.08 11.80
N THR A 159 -3.83 -4.25 11.75
CA THR A 159 -3.22 -5.54 12.07
C THR A 159 -3.21 -6.44 10.84
N PHE A 160 -2.10 -7.09 10.54
CA PHE A 160 -1.97 -7.96 9.38
C PHE A 160 -2.97 -9.12 9.45
N ALA A 161 -3.68 -9.38 8.35
CA ALA A 161 -4.63 -10.48 8.23
C ALA A 161 -4.10 -11.57 7.30
N GLN A 162 -3.79 -11.24 6.05
CA GLN A 162 -3.32 -12.22 5.06
C GLN A 162 -2.55 -11.60 3.88
N LYS A 163 -1.73 -12.43 3.24
CA LYS A 163 -1.06 -12.14 1.97
C LYS A 163 -1.85 -12.81 0.84
N LEU A 164 -2.03 -12.08 -0.25
CA LEU A 164 -2.69 -12.54 -1.47
C LEU A 164 -1.71 -12.44 -2.63
N VAL A 165 -1.73 -13.44 -3.49
CA VAL A 165 -0.97 -13.49 -4.75
C VAL A 165 -1.92 -13.77 -5.90
N ALA A 166 -1.50 -13.52 -7.13
CA ALA A 166 -2.31 -13.85 -8.30
C ALA A 166 -2.63 -15.37 -8.36
N THR A 167 -3.90 -15.72 -8.16
CA THR A 167 -4.42 -17.08 -8.34
C THR A 167 -5.38 -17.11 -9.54
N GLN A 168 -5.55 -18.28 -10.16
CA GLN A 168 -6.59 -18.43 -11.17
C GLN A 168 -7.96 -18.59 -10.46
N PRO A 169 -9.06 -18.08 -11.05
CA PRO A 169 -10.41 -18.36 -10.55
C PRO A 169 -10.85 -19.82 -10.74
N ALA A 170 -10.00 -20.69 -11.32
CA ALA A 170 -10.28 -22.10 -11.52
C ALA A 170 -9.60 -22.96 -10.43
N PRO A 171 -10.34 -23.87 -9.74
CA PRO A 171 -9.80 -24.73 -8.68
C PRO A 171 -8.61 -25.64 -9.09
N SER A 172 -8.33 -25.78 -10.39
CA SER A 172 -7.32 -26.70 -10.94
C SER A 172 -5.98 -26.05 -11.32
N LEU A 173 -5.83 -24.72 -11.18
CA LEU A 173 -4.57 -24.02 -11.46
C LEU A 173 -4.10 -23.30 -10.19
N ALA A 174 -3.15 -23.90 -9.50
CA ALA A 174 -2.66 -23.48 -8.18
C ALA A 174 -2.05 -22.06 -8.14
N SER A 175 -1.70 -21.46 -9.28
CA SER A 175 -1.11 -20.13 -9.35
C SER A 175 -1.36 -19.46 -10.69
N ASP A 176 -1.66 -18.16 -10.68
CA ASP A 176 -1.59 -17.30 -11.86
C ASP A 176 -0.41 -16.32 -11.80
N ARG A 177 0.57 -16.58 -10.93
CA ARG A 177 1.76 -15.76 -10.80
C ARG A 177 2.63 -15.92 -12.06
N SER A 178 3.24 -14.84 -12.51
CA SER A 178 4.22 -14.88 -13.60
C SER A 178 5.26 -13.77 -13.43
N TYR A 179 6.43 -13.97 -14.04
CA TYR A 179 7.51 -13.00 -14.01
C TYR A 179 7.01 -11.61 -14.43
N ASN A 180 7.30 -10.60 -13.60
CA ASN A 180 6.89 -9.21 -13.82
C ASN A 180 5.38 -9.00 -14.07
N ALA A 181 4.49 -9.87 -13.58
CA ALA A 181 3.05 -9.66 -13.70
C ALA A 181 2.57 -8.37 -13.02
N ARG A 182 3.25 -7.97 -11.93
CA ARG A 182 2.92 -6.79 -11.11
C ARG A 182 1.51 -6.85 -10.51
N PHE A 183 1.09 -8.03 -10.04
CA PHE A 183 -0.16 -8.13 -9.29
C PHE A 183 -0.15 -7.19 -8.07
N GLY A 184 -1.27 -6.51 -7.80
CA GLY A 184 -1.33 -5.47 -6.77
C GLY A 184 -0.78 -4.12 -7.19
N TYR A 185 -0.57 -3.87 -8.50
CA TYR A 185 -0.07 -2.58 -8.98
C TYR A 185 -1.07 -1.42 -8.81
N LYS A 186 -2.35 -1.75 -8.91
CA LYS A 186 -3.50 -0.89 -8.59
C LYS A 186 -4.56 -1.75 -7.94
N ILE A 187 -5.25 -1.18 -6.96
CA ILE A 187 -6.28 -1.84 -6.20
C ILE A 187 -7.44 -0.85 -6.12
N ASP A 188 -8.64 -1.33 -6.42
CA ASP A 188 -9.89 -0.67 -6.08
C ASP A 188 -10.68 -1.61 -5.19
N LEU A 189 -11.38 -1.08 -4.18
CA LEU A 189 -12.16 -1.87 -3.23
C LEU A 189 -13.54 -1.24 -3.15
N ASN A 190 -14.57 -2.05 -3.40
CA ASN A 190 -15.93 -1.55 -3.32
C ASN A 190 -16.26 -1.07 -1.90
N GLY A 191 -17.19 -0.12 -1.82
CA GLY A 191 -17.64 0.45 -0.56
C GLY A 191 -18.71 -0.36 0.16
N ASP A 192 -18.92 -1.64 -0.19
CA ASP A 192 -19.94 -2.48 0.42
C ASP A 192 -19.33 -3.37 1.51
N PRO A 193 -19.47 -3.03 2.80
CA PRO A 193 -18.94 -3.84 3.88
C PRO A 193 -19.65 -5.20 4.02
N ALA A 194 -20.84 -5.37 3.44
CA ALA A 194 -21.54 -6.65 3.45
C ALA A 194 -21.06 -7.60 2.34
N ASN A 195 -20.54 -7.05 1.24
CA ASN A 195 -20.03 -7.83 0.10
C ASN A 195 -18.72 -7.20 -0.42
N PRO A 196 -17.60 -7.33 0.31
CA PRO A 196 -16.34 -6.72 -0.10
C PRO A 196 -15.85 -7.36 -1.40
N GLU A 197 -15.50 -6.54 -2.38
CA GLU A 197 -14.93 -6.96 -3.64
C GLU A 197 -13.81 -6.01 -4.06
N ALA A 198 -12.62 -6.56 -4.22
CA ALA A 198 -11.45 -5.83 -4.68
C ALA A 198 -11.16 -6.13 -6.16
N MET A 199 -10.91 -5.08 -6.95
CA MET A 199 -10.38 -5.19 -8.30
C MET A 199 -8.88 -4.92 -8.27
N VAL A 200 -8.10 -5.88 -8.77
CA VAL A 200 -6.63 -5.84 -8.68
C VAL A 200 -6.00 -5.89 -10.06
N GLY A 201 -5.21 -4.88 -10.38
CA GLY A 201 -4.46 -4.81 -11.64
C GLY A 201 -3.12 -5.54 -11.59
N ALA A 202 -2.80 -6.24 -12.69
CA ALA A 202 -1.50 -6.83 -13.00
C ALA A 202 -1.12 -6.53 -14.46
N TYR A 203 -0.65 -5.31 -14.72
CA TYR A 203 -0.44 -4.83 -16.10
C TYR A 203 0.67 -5.56 -16.85
N GLY A 204 1.64 -6.16 -16.14
CA GLY A 204 2.73 -6.93 -16.73
C GLY A 204 2.35 -8.37 -17.10
N LYS A 205 1.03 -8.64 -17.15
CA LYS A 205 0.37 -9.88 -17.55
C LYS A 205 1.15 -10.67 -18.61
N ILE A 206 1.70 -11.87 -18.37
CA ILE A 206 2.11 -12.77 -19.48
C ILE A 206 1.03 -13.82 -19.71
N LEU A 207 0.55 -13.94 -20.95
CA LEU A 207 -0.43 -14.94 -21.37
C LEU A 207 0.04 -15.62 -22.66
N ASN A 208 0.19 -16.95 -22.62
CA ASN A 208 0.58 -17.76 -23.78
C ASN A 208 1.86 -17.25 -24.49
N GLY A 209 2.84 -16.78 -23.72
CA GLY A 209 4.10 -16.24 -24.24
C GLY A 209 4.03 -14.80 -24.74
N VAL A 210 2.85 -14.17 -24.74
CA VAL A 210 2.71 -12.75 -25.06
C VAL A 210 2.92 -11.93 -23.78
N PRO A 211 3.98 -11.09 -23.70
CA PRO A 211 4.24 -10.27 -22.53
C PRO A 211 3.31 -9.07 -22.44
N SER A 212 3.08 -8.58 -21.22
CA SER A 212 2.37 -7.33 -20.92
C SER A 212 0.94 -7.21 -21.48
N VAL A 213 0.21 -8.32 -21.57
CA VAL A 213 -1.22 -8.32 -21.94
C VAL A 213 -2.11 -7.71 -20.86
N GLY A 214 -1.60 -7.57 -19.63
CA GLY A 214 -2.36 -7.16 -18.47
C GLY A 214 -3.37 -8.22 -18.00
N ARG A 215 -3.82 -8.08 -16.76
CA ARG A 215 -4.99 -8.78 -16.21
C ARG A 215 -5.57 -7.99 -15.05
N VAL A 216 -6.88 -8.13 -14.84
CA VAL A 216 -7.57 -7.69 -13.64
C VAL A 216 -8.14 -8.91 -12.93
N TYR A 217 -8.02 -8.93 -11.59
CA TYR A 217 -8.55 -9.98 -10.73
C TYR A 217 -9.63 -9.37 -9.84
N ALA A 218 -10.80 -9.99 -9.80
CA ALA A 218 -11.81 -9.72 -8.79
C ALA A 218 -11.54 -10.66 -7.60
N ILE A 219 -11.45 -10.10 -6.40
CA ILE A 219 -11.13 -10.82 -5.17
C ILE A 219 -12.20 -10.53 -4.14
N THR A 220 -12.79 -11.58 -3.60
CA THR A 220 -13.69 -11.54 -2.46
C THR A 220 -13.00 -12.18 -1.24
N PRO A 221 -13.32 -11.76 0.00
CA PRO A 221 -12.79 -12.36 1.22
C PRO A 221 -13.06 -13.86 1.36
#